data_AF-A0A086QTF5-F1
#
_entry.id   AF-A0A086QTF5-F1
#
_cell.length_a   1.000
_cell.length_b   1.000
_cell.length_c   1.000
_cell.angle_alpha   90.00
_cell.angle_beta   90.00
_cell.angle_gamma   90.00
#
_symmetry.space_group_name_H-M   'P 1'
#
loop_
_entity.id
_entity.type
_entity.pdbx_description
1 polymer ?
#
loop_
_entity_poly.entity_id
_entity_poly.type
_entity_poly.pdbx_seq_one_letter_code
_entity_poly.pdbx_strand_id
1 'polypeptide(L)'
;YNEFISALLLRRMTLQEEQLREVFNKFDVRGEGCLTMESLRKALKGSRYGQLTDEELKLIFAEVDKNNDGYVDFYEFCDLMTS
;
A
#
# COMPACT_ATOMS: atom_id res chain seq x y z
N TYR A 1 -22.86 8.99 -24.65
CA TYR A 1 -21.55 8.35 -24.88
C TYR A 1 -20.55 8.59 -23.73
N ASN A 2 -20.75 9.59 -22.86
CA ASN A 2 -19.85 9.85 -21.72
C ASN A 2 -20.17 9.04 -20.45
N GLU A 3 -21.44 8.77 -20.12
CA GLU A 3 -21.82 8.04 -18.90
C GLU A 3 -21.24 6.62 -18.83
N PHE A 4 -21.12 5.94 -19.97
CA PHE A 4 -20.63 4.56 -20.02
C PHE A 4 -19.11 4.49 -19.83
N ILE A 5 -18.37 5.45 -20.40
CA ILE A 5 -16.93 5.56 -20.23
C ILE A 5 -16.63 6.05 -18.80
N SER A 6 -17.39 7.00 -18.29
CA SER A 6 -17.30 7.41 -16.88
C SER A 6 -17.57 6.25 -15.93
N ALA A 7 -18.60 5.43 -16.16
CA ALA A 7 -18.89 4.28 -15.30
C ALA A 7 -17.81 3.19 -15.37
N LEU A 8 -17.22 2.94 -16.55
CA LEU A 8 -16.12 1.99 -16.71
C LEU A 8 -14.81 2.50 -16.10
N LEU A 9 -14.50 3.79 -16.27
CA LEU A 9 -13.35 4.44 -15.65
C LEU A 9 -13.50 4.52 -14.13
N LEU A 10 -14.66 4.93 -13.65
CA LEU A 10 -14.98 4.97 -12.22
C LEU A 10 -14.87 3.57 -11.62
N ARG A 11 -15.44 2.55 -12.28
CA ARG A 11 -15.34 1.16 -11.80
C ARG A 11 -13.90 0.65 -11.75
N ARG A 12 -13.03 1.07 -12.66
CA ARG A 12 -11.62 0.68 -12.64
C ARG A 12 -10.86 1.39 -11.51
N MET A 13 -11.18 2.67 -11.27
CA MET A 13 -10.63 3.46 -10.15
C MET A 13 -11.10 2.91 -8.80
N THR A 14 -12.41 2.67 -8.62
CA THR A 14 -12.96 2.16 -7.36
C THR A 14 -12.46 0.75 -7.05
N LEU A 15 -12.29 -0.12 -8.06
CA LEU A 15 -11.72 -1.45 -7.85
C LEU A 15 -10.26 -1.37 -7.39
N GLN A 16 -9.47 -0.44 -7.93
CA GLN A 16 -8.10 -0.24 -7.45
C GLN A 16 -8.10 0.28 -6.01
N GLU A 17 -8.93 1.28 -5.70
CA GLU A 17 -9.06 1.80 -4.35
C GLU A 17 -9.53 0.73 -3.34
N GLU A 18 -10.54 -0.08 -3.67
CA GLU A 18 -11.03 -1.17 -2.83
C GLU A 18 -9.98 -2.25 -2.63
N GLN A 19 -9.28 -2.69 -3.69
CA GLN A 19 -8.21 -3.67 -3.59
C GLN A 19 -7.05 -3.13 -2.73
N LEU A 20 -6.67 -1.87 -2.93
CA LEU A 20 -5.65 -1.19 -2.12
C LEU A 20 -6.10 -1.09 -0.67
N ARG A 21 -7.37 -0.77 -0.42
CA ARG A 21 -7.96 -0.70 0.92
C ARG A 21 -8.01 -2.06 1.61
N GLU A 22 -8.39 -3.13 0.91
CA GLU A 22 -8.39 -4.49 1.44
C GLU A 22 -6.99 -4.97 1.77
N VAL A 23 -6.03 -4.69 0.88
CA VAL A 23 -4.62 -5.03 1.07
C VAL A 23 -4.05 -4.23 2.24
N PHE A 24 -4.33 -2.92 2.29
CA PHE A 24 -3.94 -2.04 3.39
C PHE A 24 -4.54 -2.50 4.71
N ASN A 25 -5.82 -2.85 4.76
CA ASN A 25 -6.49 -3.34 5.96
C ASN A 25 -5.98 -4.74 6.40
N LYS A 26 -5.51 -5.57 5.46
CA LYS A 26 -4.81 -6.82 5.78
C LYS A 26 -3.45 -6.58 6.42
N PHE A 27 -2.79 -5.48 6.07
CA PHE A 27 -1.46 -5.14 6.57
C PHE A 27 -1.51 -4.27 7.83
N ASP A 28 -2.52 -3.42 7.97
CA ASP A 28 -2.79 -2.57 9.12
C ASP A 28 -3.47 -3.36 10.24
N VAL A 29 -2.69 -4.25 10.86
CA VAL A 29 -3.16 -5.12 11.95
C VAL A 29 -3.58 -4.32 13.19
N ARG A 30 -3.13 -3.06 13.32
CA ARG A 30 -3.41 -2.19 14.47
C ARG A 30 -4.64 -1.30 14.24
N GLY A 31 -5.10 -1.13 13.00
CA GLY A 31 -6.25 -0.28 12.67
C GLY A 31 -5.97 1.21 12.86
N GLU A 32 -4.70 1.62 12.79
CA GLU A 32 -4.27 3.01 12.98
C GLU A 32 -4.41 3.83 11.68
N GLY A 33 -4.62 3.17 10.53
CA GLY A 33 -4.71 3.84 9.24
C GLY A 33 -3.36 4.18 8.61
N CYS A 34 -2.26 3.74 9.22
CA CYS A 34 -0.88 3.93 8.76
C CYS A 34 -0.06 2.65 8.97
N LEU A 35 0.79 2.30 8.01
CA LEU A 35 1.64 1.11 8.07
C LEU A 35 3.02 1.46 8.64
N THR A 36 3.31 1.02 9.86
CA THR A 36 4.68 1.09 10.41
C THR A 36 5.63 0.14 9.70
N MET A 37 6.94 0.43 9.79
CA MET A 37 7.99 -0.46 9.30
C MET A 37 7.85 -1.90 9.83
N GLU A 38 7.41 -2.06 11.09
CA GLU A 38 7.15 -3.37 11.69
C GLU A 38 5.96 -4.10 11.05
N SER A 39 4.86 -3.38 10.78
CA SER A 39 3.68 -3.92 10.09
C SER A 39 4.03 -4.29 8.65
N LEU A 40 4.75 -3.43 7.92
CA LEU A 40 5.23 -3.70 6.56
C LEU A 40 6.17 -4.92 6.53
N ARG A 41 7.05 -5.05 7.53
CA ARG A 41 7.91 -6.24 7.68
C ARG A 41 7.11 -7.52 7.88
N LYS A 42 6.09 -7.47 8.73
CA LYS A 42 5.23 -8.63 9.02
C LYS A 42 4.37 -9.02 7.82
N ALA A 43 3.87 -8.01 7.10
CA ALA A 43 3.18 -8.11 5.83
C ALA A 43 4.03 -8.78 4.74
N LEU A 44 5.26 -8.29 4.54
CA LEU A 44 6.20 -8.82 3.54
C LEU A 44 6.68 -10.23 3.88
N LYS A 45 6.88 -10.54 5.17
CA LYS A 45 7.16 -11.91 5.64
C LYS A 45 6.03 -12.91 5.36
N GLY A 46 4.77 -12.45 5.33
CA GLY A 46 3.61 -13.28 5.01
C GLY A 46 3.33 -13.44 3.51
N SER A 47 3.99 -12.64 2.67
CA SER A 47 3.82 -12.66 1.22
C SER A 47 4.95 -13.44 0.53
N ARG A 48 4.81 -13.70 -0.77
CA ARG A 48 5.81 -14.42 -1.59
C ARG A 48 7.18 -13.70 -1.68
N TYR A 49 7.25 -12.48 -1.13
CA TYR A 49 8.42 -11.62 -1.01
C TYR A 49 9.15 -11.76 0.34
N GLY A 50 8.85 -12.78 1.15
CA GLY A 50 9.41 -13.00 2.49
C GLY A 50 10.93 -13.25 2.57
N GLN A 51 11.68 -12.98 1.50
CA GLN A 51 13.14 -13.08 1.43
C GLN A 51 13.85 -11.72 1.47
N LEU A 52 13.11 -10.60 1.53
CA LEU A 52 13.75 -9.29 1.71
C LEU A 52 14.36 -9.19 3.11
N THR A 53 15.66 -8.93 3.16
CA THR A 53 16.42 -8.62 4.38
C THR A 53 15.93 -7.32 5.00
N ASP A 54 16.14 -7.16 6.30
CA ASP A 54 15.83 -5.92 7.03
C ASP A 54 16.37 -4.66 6.34
N GLU A 55 17.53 -4.77 5.71
CA GLU A 55 18.21 -3.67 4.99
C GLU A 55 17.49 -3.29 3.69
N GLU A 56 17.13 -4.28 2.87
CA GLU A 56 16.34 -4.09 1.65
C GLU A 56 14.96 -3.50 1.96
N LEU A 57 14.35 -3.99 3.05
CA LEU A 57 13.07 -3.48 3.51
C LEU A 57 13.18 -2.03 3.98
N LYS A 58 14.29 -1.64 4.60
CA LYS A 58 14.58 -0.26 5.02
C LYS A 58 14.80 0.66 3.83
N LEU A 59 15.46 0.18 2.78
CA LEU A 59 15.65 0.92 1.54
C LEU A 59 14.31 1.18 0.84
N ILE A 60 13.48 0.15 0.70
CA ILE A 60 12.14 0.29 0.10
C ILE A 60 11.27 1.17 0.99
N PHE A 61 11.31 0.98 2.31
CA PHE A 61 10.55 1.82 3.23
C PHE A 61 10.96 3.29 3.08
N ALA A 62 12.26 3.60 3.05
CA ALA A 62 12.76 4.96 2.88
C ALA A 62 12.45 5.57 1.50
N GLU A 63 12.28 4.75 0.47
CA GLU A 63 11.88 5.21 -0.87
C GLU A 63 10.39 5.58 -0.95
N VAL A 64 9.58 4.90 -0.13
CA VAL A 64 8.12 5.00 -0.09
C VAL A 64 7.63 6.03 0.92
N ASP A 65 8.31 6.10 2.06
CA ASP A 65 8.11 7.08 3.14
C ASP A 65 8.64 8.45 2.68
N LYS A 66 7.84 9.13 1.86
CA LYS A 66 8.17 10.44 1.28
C LYS A 66 8.17 11.53 2.34
N ASN A 67 7.29 11.39 3.34
CA ASN A 67 7.18 12.34 4.44
C ASN A 67 8.22 12.08 5.55
N ASN A 68 8.92 10.94 5.55
CA ASN A 68 9.89 10.52 6.55
C ASN A 68 9.30 10.54 7.98
N ASP A 69 8.00 10.26 8.11
CA ASP A 69 7.33 10.19 9.41
C ASP A 69 7.55 8.81 10.08
N GLY A 70 8.09 7.84 9.33
CA GLY A 70 8.29 6.47 9.81
C GLY A 70 7.04 5.60 9.69
N TYR A 71 6.02 6.09 8.98
CA TYR A 71 4.75 5.43 8.70
C TYR A 71 4.40 5.60 7.24
N VAL A 72 3.88 4.55 6.61
CA VAL A 72 3.36 4.61 5.25
C VAL A 72 1.85 4.83 5.31
N ASP A 73 1.41 6.01 4.89
CA ASP A 73 0.00 6.34 4.80
C ASP A 73 -0.67 5.62 3.62
N PHE A 74 -2.00 5.56 3.63
CA PHE A 74 -2.79 5.00 2.52
C PHE A 74 -2.41 5.62 1.16
N TYR A 75 -2.12 6.93 1.14
CA TYR A 75 -1.72 7.64 -0.08
C TYR A 75 -0.34 7.20 -0.59
N GLU A 76 0.64 7.04 0.29
CA GLU A 76 1.99 6.57 -0.06
C GLU A 76 1.97 5.11 -0.50
N PHE A 77 1.11 4.29 0.11
CA PHE A 77 0.87 2.92 -0.31
C PHE A 77 0.21 2.84 -1.71
N CYS A 78 -0.75 3.72 -2.00
CA CYS A 78 -1.34 3.85 -3.34
C CYS A 78 -0.28 4.25 -4.38
N ASP A 79 0.60 5.19 -4.04
CA ASP A 79 1.67 5.65 -4.93
C ASP A 79 2.63 4.50 -5.26
N LEU A 80 3.07 3.73 -4.26
CA LEU A 80 3.89 2.52 -4.45
C LEU A 80 3.24 1.52 -5.41
N MET A 81 1.94 1.24 -5.25
CA MET A 81 1.25 0.23 -6.05
C MET A 81 0.85 0.71 -7.45
N THR A 82 0.79 2.03 -7.67
CA THR A 82 0.41 2.60 -8.96
C THR A 82 1.59 3.09 -9.80
N SER A 83 2.78 3.22 -9.21
CA SER A 83 3.99 3.68 -9.87
C SER A 83 4.68 2.61 -10.73
#